data_AF-A0A955A845-F1
#
_entry.id   AF-A0A955A845-F1
#
_cell.length_a   1.000
_cell.length_b   1.000
_cell.length_c   1.000
_cell.angle_alpha   90.00
_cell.angle_beta   90.00
_cell.angle_gamma   90.00
#
_symmetry.space_group_name_H-M   'P 1'
#
loop_
_entity.id
_entity.type
_entity.pdbx_description
1 polymer ?
#
loop_
_entity_poly.entity_id
_entity_poly.type
_entity_poly.pdbx_seq_one_letter_code
_entity_poly.pdbx_strand_id
1 'polypeptide(L)'
;MGTADFEIAFARGEPLADVTVTFREGVDGVEATSRLNSLAEDFHLHPQPHYDVPGMRIATATRAALERLFGWRIERERTPGGTGYWWATVAAPIRYPAGCESLIESMDLAQPGADDDGQWFEWSDEQRCNDGSGSEF
;
A
#
# COMPACT_ATOMS: atom_id res chain seq x y z
N MET A 1 2.69 18.86 -6.56
CA MET A 1 3.15 19.18 -5.19
C MET A 1 2.44 18.22 -4.27
N GLY A 2 3.16 17.27 -3.66
CA GLY A 2 2.61 16.19 -2.84
C GLY A 2 3.56 15.01 -2.63
N THR A 3 4.85 15.18 -2.90
CA THR A 3 5.90 14.15 -2.71
C THR A 3 6.72 14.38 -1.44
N ALA A 4 6.54 15.52 -0.76
CA ALA A 4 7.46 15.98 0.27
C ALA A 4 7.40 15.10 1.54
N ASP A 5 6.21 14.77 2.07
CA ASP A 5 6.16 14.06 3.35
C ASP A 5 6.33 12.53 3.23
N PHE A 6 5.98 11.89 2.10
CA PHE A 6 6.29 10.46 1.85
C PHE A 6 7.81 10.25 1.74
N GLU A 7 8.49 11.10 0.97
CA GLU A 7 9.95 11.09 0.86
C GLU A 7 10.63 11.43 2.20
N ILE A 8 10.01 12.26 3.04
CA ILE A 8 10.51 12.56 4.39
C ILE A 8 10.33 11.38 5.35
N ALA A 9 9.17 10.72 5.37
CA ALA A 9 8.95 9.51 6.19
C ALA A 9 9.91 8.38 5.76
N PHE A 10 10.08 8.22 4.46
CA PHE A 10 11.06 7.33 3.84
C PHE A 10 12.51 7.71 4.22
N ALA A 11 12.89 8.98 4.11
CA ALA A 11 14.22 9.47 4.48
C ALA A 11 14.52 9.37 5.99
N ARG A 12 13.49 9.30 6.85
CA ARG A 12 13.61 9.07 8.29
C ARG A 12 13.73 7.59 8.67
N GLY A 13 13.59 6.67 7.71
CA GLY A 13 13.62 5.23 7.96
C GLY A 13 12.42 4.73 8.76
N GLU A 14 11.27 5.42 8.66
CA GLU A 14 10.05 4.93 9.30
C GLU A 14 9.54 3.68 8.57
N PRO A 15 9.19 2.60 9.29
CA PRO A 15 8.69 1.38 8.66
C PRO A 15 7.33 1.67 8.01
N LEU A 16 7.24 1.35 6.72
CA LEU A 16 6.02 1.46 5.94
C LEU A 16 5.27 0.12 5.94
N ALA A 17 3.96 0.19 5.78
CA ALA A 17 3.10 -0.96 5.62
C ALA A 17 2.52 -0.98 4.21
N ASP A 18 2.56 -2.16 3.59
CA ASP A 18 1.85 -2.41 2.35
C ASP A 18 0.45 -2.92 2.67
N VAL A 19 -0.53 -2.28 2.05
CA VAL A 19 -1.95 -2.60 2.23
C VAL A 19 -2.59 -2.80 0.86
N THR A 20 -3.48 -3.78 0.75
CA THR A 20 -4.35 -3.89 -0.40
C THR A 20 -5.60 -3.05 -0.16
N VAL A 21 -6.07 -2.38 -1.21
CA VAL A 21 -7.35 -1.67 -1.24
C VAL A 21 -8.14 -2.20 -2.41
N THR A 22 -9.29 -2.80 -2.13
CA THR A 22 -10.22 -3.28 -3.15
C THR A 22 -11.33 -2.26 -3.32
N PHE A 23 -11.48 -1.72 -4.52
CA PHE A 23 -12.60 -0.85 -4.87
C PHE A 23 -13.83 -1.66 -5.23
N ARG A 24 -15.00 -1.08 -4.93
CA ARG A 24 -16.29 -1.68 -5.31
C ARG A 24 -16.44 -1.77 -6.83
N GLU A 25 -17.24 -2.74 -7.27
CA GLU A 25 -17.60 -2.89 -8.68
C GLU A 25 -18.20 -1.60 -9.26
N GLY A 26 -17.76 -1.23 -10.47
CA GLY A 26 -18.21 -0.03 -11.17
C GLY A 26 -17.53 1.28 -10.75
N VAL A 27 -16.65 1.25 -9.73
CA VAL A 27 -15.81 2.40 -9.38
C VAL A 27 -14.68 2.56 -10.40
N ASP A 28 -14.46 3.78 -10.89
CA ASP A 28 -13.26 4.12 -11.65
C ASP A 28 -12.05 4.06 -10.71
N GLY A 29 -11.25 3.00 -10.85
CA GLY A 29 -10.08 2.77 -10.01
C GLY A 29 -9.01 3.85 -10.15
N VAL A 30 -8.92 4.56 -11.28
CA VAL A 30 -7.96 5.66 -11.48
C VAL A 30 -8.41 6.88 -10.70
N GLU A 31 -9.68 7.25 -10.82
CA GLU A 31 -10.26 8.38 -10.07
C GLU A 31 -10.22 8.11 -8.56
N ALA A 32 -10.61 6.91 -8.13
CA ALA A 32 -10.60 6.52 -6.72
C ALA A 32 -9.19 6.53 -6.12
N THR A 33 -8.19 6.06 -6.88
CA THR A 33 -6.78 6.13 -6.49
C THR A 33 -6.33 7.57 -6.32
N SER A 34 -6.59 8.43 -7.31
CA SER A 34 -6.19 9.84 -7.24
C SER A 34 -6.83 10.55 -6.05
N ARG A 35 -8.10 10.26 -5.78
CA ARG A 35 -8.82 10.81 -4.65
C ARG A 35 -8.21 10.40 -3.31
N LEU A 36 -7.95 9.11 -3.12
CA LEU A 36 -7.35 8.62 -1.86
C LEU A 36 -5.93 9.15 -1.64
N ASN A 37 -5.12 9.24 -2.71
CA ASN A 37 -3.78 9.84 -2.66
C ASN A 37 -3.80 11.33 -2.30
N SER A 38 -4.93 12.02 -2.49
CA SER A 38 -5.07 13.43 -2.09
C SER A 38 -5.36 13.63 -0.59
N LEU A 39 -5.70 12.58 0.15
CA LEU A 39 -6.14 12.69 1.54
C LEU A 39 -5.00 12.77 2.56
N ALA A 40 -3.82 12.28 2.17
CA ALA A 40 -2.67 12.18 3.03
C ALA A 40 -1.41 12.00 2.17
N GLU A 41 -0.34 12.69 2.55
CA GLU A 41 0.94 12.56 1.88
C GLU A 41 1.70 11.29 2.31
N ASP A 42 1.38 10.74 3.49
CA ASP A 42 1.99 9.53 4.08
C ASP A 42 1.16 8.24 3.82
N PHE A 43 0.30 8.28 2.80
CA PHE A 43 -0.46 7.15 2.25
C PHE A 43 -0.48 7.26 0.72
N HIS A 44 0.02 6.24 0.02
CA HIS A 44 0.13 6.27 -1.43
C HIS A 44 -0.33 4.96 -2.07
N LEU A 45 -1.43 5.01 -2.82
CA LEU A 45 -1.91 3.95 -3.70
C LEU A 45 -1.20 4.00 -5.05
N HIS A 46 -0.73 2.84 -5.49
CA HIS A 46 -0.22 2.65 -6.84
C HIS A 46 -1.36 2.72 -7.86
N PRO A 47 -1.12 3.28 -9.05
CA PRO A 47 -2.17 3.48 -10.07
C PRO A 47 -2.59 2.17 -10.76
N GLN A 48 -1.70 1.19 -10.83
CA GLN A 48 -1.95 -0.06 -11.54
C GLN A 48 -2.68 -1.09 -10.68
N PRO A 49 -3.57 -1.91 -11.28
CA PRO A 49 -4.14 -3.06 -10.61
C PRO A 49 -3.08 -4.02 -10.07
N HIS A 50 -3.34 -4.63 -8.92
CA HIS A 50 -2.45 -5.64 -8.34
C HIS A 50 -3.03 -7.05 -8.47
N TYR A 51 -2.17 -8.07 -8.56
CA TYR A 51 -2.54 -9.49 -8.73
C TYR A 51 -3.53 -9.79 -9.86
N ASP A 52 -3.49 -9.02 -10.96
CA ASP A 52 -4.45 -9.10 -12.07
C ASP A 52 -5.93 -8.89 -11.64
N VAL A 53 -6.18 -8.31 -10.47
CA VAL A 53 -7.51 -7.98 -9.96
C VAL A 53 -7.83 -6.52 -10.31
N PRO A 54 -8.75 -6.24 -11.26
CA PRO A 54 -8.93 -4.88 -11.82
C PRO A 54 -9.28 -3.79 -10.79
N GLY A 55 -10.00 -4.15 -9.72
CA GLY A 55 -10.41 -3.23 -8.65
C GLY A 55 -9.43 -3.15 -7.48
N MET A 56 -8.37 -3.96 -7.45
CA MET A 56 -7.43 -4.00 -6.34
C MET A 56 -6.23 -3.12 -6.61
N ARG A 57 -5.75 -2.40 -5.61
CA ARG A 57 -4.51 -1.63 -5.63
C ARG A 57 -3.68 -1.96 -4.40
N ILE A 58 -2.37 -1.82 -4.51
CA ILE A 58 -1.49 -1.74 -3.34
C ILE A 58 -1.36 -0.28 -2.94
N ALA A 59 -1.38 -0.01 -1.64
CA ALA A 59 -0.92 1.23 -1.07
C ALA A 59 0.26 0.98 -0.13
N THR A 60 1.21 1.90 -0.13
CA THR A 60 2.26 1.99 0.89
C THR A 60 1.91 3.14 1.82
N ALA A 61 1.92 2.89 3.13
CA ALA A 61 1.48 3.86 4.11
C ALA A 61 2.27 3.78 5.42
N THR A 62 2.38 4.91 6.12
CA THR A 62 2.86 4.89 7.50
C THR A 62 1.78 4.33 8.43
N ARG A 63 2.18 3.75 9.56
CA ARG A 63 1.24 3.38 10.63
C ARG A 63 0.36 4.56 11.05
N ALA A 64 0.94 5.76 11.13
CA ALA A 64 0.22 6.97 11.53
C ALA A 64 -0.87 7.36 10.52
N ALA A 65 -0.61 7.23 9.22
CA ALA A 65 -1.58 7.45 8.17
C ALA A 65 -2.76 6.48 8.28
N LEU A 66 -2.48 5.18 8.47
CA LEU A 66 -3.51 4.15 8.60
C LEU A 66 -4.42 4.38 9.81
N GLU A 67 -3.84 4.76 10.94
CA GLU A 67 -4.61 5.08 12.16
C GLU A 67 -5.43 6.37 11.99
N ARG A 68 -4.86 7.40 11.36
CA ARG A 68 -5.52 8.69 11.14
C ARG A 68 -6.65 8.61 10.12
N LEU A 69 -6.43 8.00 8.97
CA LEU A 69 -7.40 7.92 7.88
C LEU A 69 -8.50 6.90 8.16
N PHE A 70 -8.11 5.69 8.57
CA PHE A 70 -9.01 4.55 8.61
C PHE A 70 -9.36 4.09 10.03
N GLY A 71 -8.70 4.67 11.04
CA GLY A 71 -8.76 4.14 12.41
C GLY A 71 -8.11 2.77 12.53
N TRP A 72 -7.33 2.36 11.53
CA TRP A 72 -6.69 1.06 11.47
C TRP A 72 -5.42 1.09 12.30
N ARG A 73 -5.39 0.27 13.35
CA ARG A 73 -4.23 0.18 14.25
C ARG A 73 -3.45 -1.08 13.94
N ILE A 74 -2.18 -0.90 13.62
CA ILE A 74 -1.24 -1.99 13.31
C ILE A 74 0.02 -1.86 14.16
N GLU A 75 0.72 -2.97 14.37
CA GLU A 75 1.99 -3.00 15.08
C GLU A 75 2.98 -3.96 14.43
N ARG A 76 4.28 -3.70 14.64
CA ARG A 76 5.32 -4.63 14.21
C ARG A 76 5.46 -5.72 15.25
N GLU A 77 5.26 -6.95 14.83
CA GLU A 77 5.52 -8.14 15.63
C GLU A 77 6.72 -8.90 15.04
N ARG A 78 7.41 -9.69 15.87
CA ARG A 78 8.51 -10.53 15.38
C ARG A 78 7.97 -11.76 14.67
N THR A 79 8.56 -12.08 13.53
CA THR A 79 8.24 -13.32 12.82
C THR A 79 8.60 -14.54 13.68
N PRO A 80 7.68 -15.50 13.89
CA PRO A 80 7.97 -16.70 14.66
C PRO A 80 9.13 -17.49 14.04
N GLY A 81 10.26 -17.59 14.75
CA GLY A 81 11.44 -18.33 14.28
C GLY A 81 12.32 -17.60 13.25
N GLY A 82 11.99 -16.35 12.90
CA GLY A 82 12.78 -15.50 12.01
C GLY A 82 13.50 -14.37 12.74
N THR A 83 14.34 -13.63 11.99
CA THR A 83 14.99 -12.40 12.48
C THR A 83 14.23 -11.12 12.12
N GLY A 84 13.26 -11.22 11.21
CA GLY A 84 12.46 -10.10 10.71
C GLY A 84 11.23 -9.75 11.56
N TYR A 85 10.45 -8.80 11.05
CA TYR A 85 9.17 -8.40 11.64
C TYR A 85 8.06 -8.49 10.60
N TRP A 86 6.82 -8.46 11.04
CA TRP A 86 5.66 -8.31 10.17
C TRP A 86 4.69 -7.28 10.75
N TRP A 87 3.79 -6.76 9.93
CA TRP A 87 2.67 -5.97 10.41
C TRP A 87 1.55 -6.89 10.90
N ALA A 88 1.11 -6.68 12.12
CA ALA A 88 -0.05 -7.33 12.71
C ALA A 88 -1.18 -6.32 12.89
N THR A 89 -2.42 -6.75 12.65
CA THR A 89 -3.60 -5.92 12.90
C THR A 89 -3.98 -5.98 14.38
N VAL A 90 -3.91 -4.83 15.06
CA VAL A 90 -4.40 -4.65 16.44
C VAL A 90 -5.89 -4.31 16.43
N ALA A 91 -6.32 -3.48 15.47
CA ALA A 91 -7.73 -3.17 15.25
C ALA A 91 -7.95 -2.88 13.77
N ALA A 92 -8.89 -3.60 13.14
CA ALA A 92 -9.25 -3.44 11.73
C ALA A 92 -9.72 -2.00 11.41
N PRO A 93 -9.73 -1.60 10.11
CA PRO A 93 -10.32 -0.33 9.70
C PRO A 93 -11.74 -0.17 10.23
N ILE A 94 -12.01 0.95 10.92
CA ILE A 94 -13.34 1.24 11.51
C ILE A 94 -14.06 2.39 10.83
N ARG A 95 -13.37 3.11 9.94
CA ARG A 95 -13.93 4.23 9.18
C ARG A 95 -13.23 4.35 7.84
N TYR A 96 -13.93 4.96 6.90
CA TYR A 96 -13.33 5.47 5.68
C TYR A 96 -13.41 6.99 5.68
N PRO A 97 -12.43 7.69 5.07
CA PRO A 97 -12.48 9.15 4.95
C PRO A 97 -13.73 9.63 4.23
N ALA A 98 -14.17 10.85 4.57
CA ALA A 98 -15.37 11.45 4.01
C ALA A 98 -15.32 11.50 2.47
N GLY A 99 -16.36 10.95 1.84
CA GLY A 99 -16.48 10.84 0.39
C GLY A 99 -15.74 9.65 -0.23
N CYS A 100 -15.10 8.79 0.57
CA CYS A 100 -14.49 7.54 0.10
C CYS A 100 -15.23 6.29 0.61
N GLU A 101 -16.24 6.45 1.46
CA GLU A 101 -16.97 5.35 2.12
C GLU A 101 -17.66 4.41 1.12
N SER A 102 -18.09 4.95 -0.02
CA SER A 102 -18.72 4.19 -1.09
C SER A 102 -17.73 3.67 -2.14
N LEU A 103 -16.44 4.01 -2.06
CA LEU A 103 -15.44 3.63 -3.05
C LEU A 103 -14.79 2.30 -2.69
N ILE A 104 -14.52 2.12 -1.40
CA ILE A 104 -13.77 0.98 -0.89
C ILE A 104 -14.72 -0.16 -0.52
N GLU A 105 -14.40 -1.36 -0.98
CA GLU A 105 -15.04 -2.61 -0.59
C GLU A 105 -14.31 -3.22 0.61
N SER A 106 -13.00 -3.40 0.50
CA SER A 106 -12.15 -3.98 1.55
C SER A 106 -10.76 -3.35 1.59
N MET A 107 -10.10 -3.48 2.74
CA MET A 107 -8.69 -3.17 2.93
C MET A 107 -8.04 -4.23 3.80
N ASP A 108 -6.89 -4.72 3.39
CA ASP A 108 -6.17 -5.80 4.08
C ASP A 108 -4.67 -5.51 4.09
N LEU A 109 -3.93 -6.03 5.08
CA LEU A 109 -2.47 -5.99 5.02
C LEU A 109 -2.05 -6.88 3.85
N ALA A 110 -1.20 -6.35 2.95
CA ALA A 110 -0.55 -7.22 1.98
C ALA A 110 0.35 -8.17 2.80
N GLN A 111 0.02 -9.47 2.81
CA GLN A 111 0.77 -10.45 3.59
C GLN A 111 2.28 -10.31 3.32
N PRO A 112 3.14 -10.50 4.32
CA PRO A 112 4.56 -10.25 4.15
C PRO A 112 5.08 -11.11 3.01
N GLY A 113 5.72 -10.46 2.03
CA GLY A 113 6.75 -11.14 1.26
C GLY A 113 7.74 -11.76 2.25
N ALA A 114 8.23 -12.95 1.95
CA ALA A 114 9.20 -13.65 2.80
C ALA A 114 10.30 -12.66 3.23
N ASP A 115 10.43 -12.44 4.54
CA ASP A 115 11.37 -11.52 5.20
C ASP A 115 11.15 -10.01 4.95
N ASP A 116 10.05 -9.46 5.47
CA ASP A 116 9.89 -8.01 5.66
C ASP A 116 10.78 -7.51 6.84
N ASP A 117 12.05 -7.25 6.55
CA ASP A 117 12.97 -6.59 7.49
C ASP A 117 12.60 -5.11 7.75
N GLY A 118 11.48 -4.60 7.21
CA GLY A 118 11.16 -3.19 7.21
C GLY A 118 12.16 -2.38 6.40
N GLN A 119 12.74 -2.97 5.35
CA GLN A 119 13.69 -2.31 4.45
C GLN A 119 13.16 -2.24 3.01
N TRP A 120 13.19 -1.00 2.49
CA TRP A 120 13.38 -0.55 1.11
C TRP A 120 12.97 -1.51 -0.01
N PHE A 121 11.76 -1.34 -0.53
CA PHE A 121 11.52 -1.71 -1.92
C PHE A 121 12.07 -0.59 -2.82
N GLU A 122 13.24 -0.82 -3.43
CA GLU A 122 13.72 0.00 -4.54
C GLU A 122 12.76 -0.22 -5.73
N TRP A 123 11.92 0.77 -6.01
CA TRP A 123 11.26 0.86 -7.31
C TRP A 123 12.30 1.31 -8.34
N SER A 124 13.09 0.38 -8.88
CA SER A 124 13.77 0.65 -10.13
C SER A 124 12.69 0.74 -11.21
N ASP A 125 12.65 1.84 -11.98
CA ASP A 125 11.87 2.01 -13.21
C ASP A 125 12.14 0.92 -14.30
N GLU A 126 12.94 -0.09 -13.96
CA GLU A 126 13.46 -1.16 -14.82
C GLU A 126 12.57 -2.41 -14.91
N GLN A 127 11.32 -2.37 -14.41
CA GLN A 127 10.29 -3.34 -14.82
C GLN A 127 9.40 -2.82 -15.96
N ARG A 128 9.86 -1.79 -16.68
CA ARG A 128 9.32 -1.49 -18.02
C ARG A 128 9.86 -2.53 -19.01
N CYS A 129 8.95 -3.35 -19.52
CA CYS A 129 9.10 -4.26 -20.66
C CYS A 129 9.91 -5.54 -20.39
N ASN A 130 9.29 -6.55 -19.79
CA ASN A 130 9.49 -7.91 -20.28
C ASN A 130 8.52 -8.13 -21.46
N ASP A 131 8.77 -7.43 -22.56
CA ASP A 131 8.16 -7.79 -23.85
C ASP A 131 8.79 -9.12 -24.24
N GLY A 132 7.94 -10.15 -24.33
CA GLY A 132 8.32 -11.49 -24.71
C GLY A 132 8.86 -11.53 -26.14
N SER A 133 10.14 -11.20 -26.29
CA SER A 133 10.93 -11.46 -27.49
C SER A 133 12.21 -12.18 -27.10
N GLY A 134 12.04 -13.42 -26.63
CA GLY A 134 13.08 -14.44 -26.69
C GLY A 134 13.36 -14.78 -28.16
N SER A 135 14.26 -14.01 -28.77
CA SER A 135 14.88 -14.36 -30.06
C SER A 135 16.13 -15.19 -29.79
N GLU A 136 16.17 -16.30 -30.50
CA GLU A 136 17.28 -17.21 -30.83
C GLU A 136 18.69 -16.60 -30.71
N PHE A 137 19.63 -17.34 -30.09
CA PHE A 137 20.85 -17.89 -30.70
C PHE A 137 21.45 -18.98 -29.81
#